data_AF-M5CAZ7-F1
#
_entry.id   AF-M5CAZ7-F1
#
_cell.length_a   1.000
_cell.length_b   1.000
_cell.length_c   1.000
_cell.angle_alpha   90.00
_cell.angle_beta   90.00
_cell.angle_gamma   90.00
#
_symmetry.space_group_name_H-M   'P 1'
#
loop_
_entity.id
_entity.type
_entity.pdbx_description
1 polymer ?
#
loop_
_entity_poly.entity_id
_entity_poly.type
_entity_poly.pdbx_seq_one_letter_code
_entity_poly.pdbx_strand_id
1 'polypeptide(L)'
;MSKKKASGYGPLAMTKWYRVVIDEAQNIRNRSTRSSRVMAMLDAEYRWALTGTPVTNTLADLYGLVRFLHYAPFNEWAEFNEKIARVQKRDPKLAGRRAQALLKKCLLRRTKDSKLEGRPLITLPPKTIDIEMLEFSPDERQIYAAVEARQQQKLNKFIHAGTVMKNYHVILVMLLRLRQVCNHPQLIAYAAGEFGTDGAQVVSADEDGGDEPRPTGSSVANSKTNAKTLMGDERFNLVTRQFHNTAKDMIRAEITGGDMPDDETLECQVCLELFVGNARVTVCGHVFCQGCLVDLFKRPLQGWVYY
;
A
#
# COMPACT_ATOMS: atom_id res chain seq x y z
N MET A 1 15.19 34.30 -7.97
CA MET A 1 13.82 34.86 -7.87
C MET A 1 12.94 33.89 -7.09
N SER A 2 12.62 34.22 -5.84
CA SER A 2 11.83 33.39 -4.93
C SER A 2 10.33 33.52 -5.26
N LYS A 3 9.71 32.44 -5.76
CA LYS A 3 8.25 32.39 -5.94
C LYS A 3 7.59 32.31 -4.56
N LYS A 4 6.73 33.27 -4.23
CA LYS A 4 5.86 33.28 -3.03
C LYS A 4 5.18 31.91 -2.88
N LYS A 5 5.53 31.14 -1.83
CA LYS A 5 4.83 29.90 -1.47
C LYS A 5 3.45 30.26 -0.92
N ALA A 6 2.41 29.70 -1.53
CA ALA A 6 1.00 29.91 -1.19
C ALA A 6 0.63 29.36 0.20
N SER A 7 -0.42 29.95 0.79
CA SER A 7 -0.90 29.84 2.17
C SER A 7 -1.56 28.51 2.57
N GLY A 8 -0.99 27.36 2.18
CA GLY A 8 -1.56 26.03 2.45
C GLY A 8 -0.58 25.00 3.04
N TYR A 9 0.66 25.39 3.33
CA TYR A 9 1.69 24.49 3.83
C TYR A 9 1.89 24.67 5.33
N GLY A 10 2.01 23.56 6.06
CA GLY A 10 2.27 23.59 7.50
C GLY A 10 3.62 24.24 7.84
N PRO A 11 3.84 24.64 9.11
CA PRO A 11 5.02 25.40 9.53
C PRO A 11 6.36 24.80 9.08
N LEU A 12 6.50 23.47 9.16
CA LEU A 12 7.73 22.76 8.80
C LEU A 12 8.14 22.91 7.33
N ALA A 13 7.17 23.10 6.42
CA ALA A 13 7.43 23.27 4.99
C ALA A 13 7.72 24.73 4.59
N MET A 14 7.43 25.67 5.49
CA MET A 14 7.73 27.10 5.34
C MET A 14 9.09 27.48 5.96
N THR A 15 9.61 26.67 6.88
CA THR A 15 10.94 26.85 7.47
C THR A 15 12.05 26.50 6.48
N LYS A 16 13.09 27.33 6.42
CA LYS A 16 14.35 27.00 5.75
C LYS A 16 15.23 26.24 6.74
N TRP A 17 15.50 24.98 6.43
CA TRP A 17 16.31 24.10 7.27
C TRP A 17 17.79 24.22 6.92
N TYR A 18 18.65 24.16 7.93
CA TYR A 18 20.08 23.99 7.68
C TYR A 18 20.37 22.56 7.19
N ARG A 19 19.72 21.56 7.78
CA ARG A 19 19.88 20.15 7.40
C ARG A 19 18.57 19.40 7.57
N VAL A 20 18.27 18.51 6.62
CA VAL A 20 17.21 17.51 6.73
C VAL A 20 17.84 16.12 6.62
N VAL A 21 17.56 15.28 7.61
CA VAL A 21 18.01 13.89 7.65
C VAL A 21 16.77 13.00 7.65
N ILE A 22 16.67 12.09 6.69
CA ILE A 22 15.63 11.07 6.65
C ILE A 22 16.25 9.76 7.09
N ASP A 23 15.77 9.22 8.20
CA ASP A 23 16.06 7.85 8.59
C ASP A 23 15.07 6.88 7.93
N GLU A 24 15.53 5.67 7.64
CA GLU A 24 14.81 4.67 6.84
C GLU A 24 14.24 5.24 5.53
N ALA A 25 15.11 5.90 4.76
CA ALA A 25 14.74 6.65 3.56
C ALA A 25 14.07 5.82 2.45
N GLN A 26 14.07 4.48 2.53
CA GLN A 26 13.24 3.65 1.67
C GLN A 26 11.73 3.95 1.80
N ASN A 27 11.30 4.60 2.88
CA ASN A 27 9.92 5.05 3.07
C ASN A 27 9.46 6.07 2.02
N ILE A 28 10.38 6.82 1.41
CA ILE A 28 10.07 7.81 0.36
C ILE A 28 10.34 7.32 -1.07
N ARG A 29 10.58 6.01 -1.25
CA ARG A 29 10.89 5.39 -2.55
C ARG A 29 9.82 5.65 -3.61
N ASN A 30 8.54 5.63 -3.22
CA ASN A 30 7.44 5.88 -4.14
C ASN A 30 7.25 7.40 -4.34
N ARG A 31 7.57 7.86 -5.56
CA ARG A 31 7.54 9.27 -5.96
C ARG A 31 6.17 9.93 -5.86
N SER A 32 5.09 9.14 -5.99
CA SER A 32 3.71 9.62 -6.08
C SER A 32 3.16 9.99 -4.71
N THR A 33 3.59 9.26 -3.67
CA THR A 33 3.18 9.46 -2.28
C THR A 33 3.39 10.89 -1.81
N ARG A 34 2.43 11.38 -1.01
CA ARG A 34 2.50 12.71 -0.39
C ARG A 34 3.78 12.89 0.42
N SER A 35 4.16 11.88 1.20
CA SER A 35 5.38 11.90 2.02
C SER A 35 6.62 12.14 1.18
N SER A 36 6.81 11.39 0.08
CA SER A 36 7.96 11.58 -0.80
C SER A 36 7.96 12.98 -1.43
N ARG A 37 6.79 13.50 -1.83
CA ARG A 37 6.66 14.82 -2.48
C ARG A 37 6.98 15.96 -1.53
N VAL A 38 6.43 15.91 -0.32
CA VAL A 38 6.66 16.92 0.72
C VAL A 38 8.11 16.93 1.16
N MET A 39 8.72 15.76 1.40
CA MET A 39 10.12 15.66 1.80
C MET A 39 11.07 16.28 0.76
N ALA A 40 10.82 16.05 -0.53
CA ALA A 40 11.60 16.66 -1.61
C ALA A 40 11.39 18.19 -1.71
N MET A 41 10.22 18.70 -1.30
CA MET A 41 9.86 20.13 -1.34
C MET A 41 10.46 20.96 -0.18
N LEU A 42 10.78 20.32 0.96
CA LEU A 42 11.37 21.01 2.11
C LEU A 42 12.58 21.83 1.66
N ASP A 43 12.68 23.08 2.13
CA ASP A 43 13.82 23.95 1.83
C ASP A 43 14.96 23.62 2.81
N ALA A 44 16.10 23.16 2.28
CA ALA A 44 17.22 22.67 3.09
C ALA A 44 18.56 22.87 2.38
N GLU A 45 19.58 23.35 3.11
CA GLU A 45 20.96 23.47 2.61
C GLU A 45 21.62 22.10 2.46
N TYR A 46 21.53 21.25 3.49
CA TYR A 46 22.09 19.89 3.49
C TYR A 46 21.01 18.82 3.59
N ARG A 47 21.17 17.72 2.84
CA ARG A 47 20.19 16.64 2.74
C ARG A 47 20.84 15.27 2.86
N TRP A 48 20.39 14.49 3.83
CA TRP A 48 20.98 13.19 4.15
C TRP A 48 19.88 12.13 4.17
N ALA A 49 20.12 11.01 3.48
CA ALA A 49 19.23 9.87 3.45
C ALA A 49 19.96 8.66 4.05
N LEU A 50 19.43 8.14 5.15
CA LEU A 50 19.95 6.97 5.84
C LEU A 50 19.05 5.80 5.51
N THR A 51 19.61 4.72 4.96
CA THR A 51 18.86 3.51 4.63
C THR A 51 19.81 2.33 4.48
N GLY A 52 19.45 1.19 5.07
CA GLY A 52 20.16 -0.07 4.84
C GLY A 52 19.84 -0.68 3.47
N THR A 53 18.69 -0.34 2.89
CA THR A 53 18.11 -0.96 1.68
C THR A 53 17.63 0.12 0.71
N PRO A 54 18.54 0.83 0.02
CA PRO A 54 18.17 1.93 -0.90
C PRO A 54 17.42 1.45 -2.15
N VAL A 55 17.50 0.16 -2.48
CA VAL A 55 16.76 -0.48 -3.58
C VAL A 55 16.00 -1.66 -2.98
N THR A 56 14.69 -1.71 -3.21
CA THR A 56 13.82 -2.75 -2.65
C THR A 56 13.26 -3.67 -3.72
N ASN A 57 12.65 -3.09 -4.76
CA ASN A 57 11.97 -3.81 -5.83
C ASN A 57 12.62 -3.49 -7.18
N THR A 58 12.79 -2.21 -7.51
CA THR A 58 13.25 -1.78 -8.84
C THR A 58 14.22 -0.61 -8.76
N LEU A 59 14.93 -0.32 -9.86
CA LEU A 59 15.80 0.86 -9.92
C LEU A 59 15.01 2.17 -9.88
N ALA A 60 13.70 2.15 -10.11
CA ALA A 60 12.84 3.33 -9.94
C ALA A 60 12.78 3.78 -8.47
N ASP A 61 13.00 2.89 -7.50
CA ASP A 61 12.99 3.20 -6.08
C ASP A 61 14.06 4.24 -5.71
N LEU A 62 15.19 4.25 -6.44
CA LEU A 62 16.27 5.22 -6.26
C LEU A 62 15.84 6.65 -6.58
N TYR A 63 14.85 6.84 -7.45
CA TYR A 63 14.42 8.19 -7.82
C TYR A 63 13.88 8.96 -6.63
N GLY A 64 13.14 8.30 -5.71
CA GLY A 64 12.66 8.96 -4.48
C GLY A 64 13.82 9.58 -3.69
N LEU A 65 14.92 8.85 -3.55
CA LEU A 65 16.13 9.29 -2.86
C LEU A 65 16.85 10.40 -3.65
N VAL A 66 17.08 10.21 -4.95
CA VAL A 66 17.78 11.17 -5.81
C VAL A 66 17.02 12.49 -5.90
N ARG A 67 15.68 12.43 -5.98
CA ARG A 67 14.79 13.59 -5.93
C ARG A 67 14.91 14.31 -4.60
N PHE A 68 14.90 13.59 -3.47
CA PHE A 68 15.08 14.20 -2.15
C PHE A 68 16.44 14.89 -2.04
N LEU A 69 17.52 14.25 -2.49
CA LEU A 69 18.88 14.79 -2.44
C LEU A 69 19.15 15.96 -3.40
N HIS A 70 18.19 16.31 -4.28
CA HIS A 70 18.32 17.37 -5.29
C HIS A 70 19.54 17.17 -6.22
N TYR A 71 19.88 15.92 -6.55
CA TYR A 71 21.03 15.60 -7.38
C TYR A 71 20.72 15.77 -8.88
N ALA A 72 21.03 16.94 -9.43
CA ALA A 72 20.80 17.26 -10.84
C ALA A 72 21.75 16.50 -11.80
N PRO A 73 21.30 16.18 -13.02
CA PRO A 73 19.94 16.36 -13.58
C PRO A 73 18.97 15.22 -13.21
N PHE A 74 19.40 14.24 -12.42
CA PHE A 74 18.65 13.01 -12.14
C PHE A 74 17.56 13.16 -11.08
N ASN A 75 17.47 14.33 -10.43
CA ASN A 75 16.35 14.71 -9.58
C ASN A 75 15.05 14.97 -10.39
N GLU A 76 15.16 15.13 -11.71
CA GLU A 76 14.02 15.21 -12.63
C GLU A 76 13.62 13.82 -13.14
N TRP A 77 12.32 13.50 -13.03
CA TRP A 77 11.84 12.17 -13.40
C TRP A 77 12.09 11.82 -14.87
N ALA A 78 11.93 12.78 -15.79
CA ALA A 78 12.10 12.53 -17.21
C ALA A 78 13.49 11.97 -17.52
N GLU A 79 14.52 12.64 -16.99
CA GLU A 79 15.93 12.25 -17.11
C GLU A 79 16.22 10.90 -16.45
N PHE A 80 15.75 10.72 -15.21
CA PHE A 80 15.96 9.47 -14.49
C PHE A 80 15.28 8.28 -15.18
N ASN A 81 14.03 8.48 -15.63
CA ASN A 81 13.23 7.44 -16.25
C ASN A 81 13.79 7.04 -17.61
N GLU A 82 14.16 8.01 -18.45
CA GLU A 82 14.72 7.75 -19.77
C GLU A 82 16.06 6.99 -19.67
N LYS A 83 16.92 7.40 -18.74
CA LYS A 83 18.30 6.88 -18.66
C LYS A 83 18.42 5.62 -17.80
N ILE A 84 17.56 5.41 -16.81
CA ILE A 84 17.68 4.31 -15.83
C ILE A 84 16.41 3.46 -15.78
N ALA A 85 15.29 4.01 -15.30
CA ALA A 85 14.13 3.18 -14.93
C ALA A 85 13.49 2.45 -16.13
N ARG A 86 13.30 3.13 -17.27
CA ARG A 86 12.76 2.50 -18.50
C ARG A 86 13.76 1.54 -19.14
N VAL A 87 15.05 1.85 -19.04
CA VAL A 87 16.13 0.99 -19.58
C VAL A 87 16.17 -0.34 -18.86
N GLN A 88 15.86 -0.38 -17.55
CA GLN A 88 15.83 -1.62 -16.78
C GLN A 88 14.95 -2.71 -17.41
N LYS A 89 13.83 -2.34 -18.04
CA LYS A 89 12.93 -3.30 -18.71
C LYS A 89 13.54 -3.96 -19.94
N ARG A 90 14.48 -3.29 -20.63
CA ARG A 90 15.10 -3.77 -21.89
C ARG A 90 16.51 -4.29 -21.67
N ASP A 91 17.31 -3.58 -20.88
CA ASP A 91 18.69 -3.92 -20.54
C ASP A 91 18.97 -3.63 -19.05
N PRO A 92 18.72 -4.63 -18.16
CA PRO A 92 18.97 -4.50 -16.73
C PRO A 92 20.45 -4.22 -16.40
N LYS A 93 21.40 -4.74 -17.19
CA LYS A 93 22.84 -4.59 -16.93
C LYS A 93 23.29 -3.16 -17.20
N LEU A 94 22.84 -2.56 -18.30
CA LEU A 94 23.12 -1.16 -18.61
C LEU A 94 22.47 -0.22 -17.59
N ALA A 95 21.21 -0.45 -17.24
CA ALA A 95 20.51 0.34 -16.21
C ALA A 95 21.24 0.28 -14.87
N GLY A 96 21.69 -0.91 -14.46
CA GLY A 96 22.50 -1.10 -13.25
C GLY A 96 23.82 -0.33 -13.28
N ARG A 97 24.57 -0.37 -14.38
CA ARG A 97 25.82 0.41 -14.52
C ARG A 97 25.58 1.92 -14.44
N ARG A 98 24.50 2.42 -15.06
CA ARG A 98 24.11 3.83 -15.00
C ARG A 98 23.73 4.25 -13.58
N ALA A 99 22.93 3.43 -12.89
CA ALA A 99 22.57 3.66 -11.50
C ALA A 99 23.81 3.64 -10.58
N GLN A 100 24.74 2.70 -10.78
CA GLN A 100 26.00 2.67 -10.02
C GLN A 100 26.85 3.91 -10.25
N ALA A 101 26.97 4.39 -11.50
CA ALA A 101 27.71 5.61 -11.81
C ALA A 101 27.13 6.84 -11.11
N LEU A 102 25.79 6.93 -11.05
CA LEU A 102 25.07 7.96 -10.30
C LEU A 102 25.36 7.85 -8.79
N LEU A 103 25.12 6.67 -8.20
CA LEU A 103 25.25 6.44 -6.77
C LEU A 103 26.69 6.62 -6.28
N LYS A 104 27.71 6.31 -7.08
CA LYS A 104 29.13 6.49 -6.71
C LYS A 104 29.48 7.94 -6.30
N LYS A 105 28.69 8.93 -6.73
CA LYS A 105 28.91 10.35 -6.41
C LYS A 105 28.19 10.83 -5.15
N CYS A 106 27.12 10.16 -4.73
CA CYS A 106 26.24 10.65 -3.66
C CYS A 106 25.93 9.61 -2.58
N LEU A 107 26.41 8.38 -2.70
CA LEU A 107 26.15 7.28 -1.77
C LEU A 107 27.45 6.70 -1.22
N LEU A 108 27.51 6.63 0.10
CA LEU A 108 28.51 5.86 0.83
C LEU A 108 27.82 4.60 1.39
N ARG A 109 28.27 3.42 0.95
CA ARG A 109 27.77 2.14 1.47
C ARG A 109 28.95 1.29 1.92
N ARG A 110 28.86 0.82 3.16
CA ARG A 110 29.76 -0.15 3.76
C ARG A 110 28.99 -1.45 3.99
N THR A 111 29.65 -2.56 3.72
CA THR A 111 29.15 -3.91 3.98
C THR A 111 29.79 -4.47 5.25
N LYS A 112 29.28 -5.59 5.76
CA LYS A 112 29.86 -6.31 6.89
C LYS A 112 31.32 -6.73 6.63
N ASP A 113 31.66 -6.97 5.36
CA ASP A 113 33.00 -7.38 4.92
C ASP A 113 33.94 -6.20 4.58
N SER A 114 33.49 -4.96 4.82
CA SER A 114 34.30 -3.78 4.51
C SER A 114 35.54 -3.71 5.41
N LYS A 115 36.67 -3.27 4.84
CA LYS A 115 37.94 -3.06 5.55
C LYS A 115 38.33 -1.59 5.58
N LEU A 116 38.90 -1.12 6.69
CA LEU A 116 39.51 0.19 6.86
C LEU A 116 40.96 -0.05 7.24
N GLU A 117 41.90 0.48 6.46
CA GLU A 117 43.34 0.33 6.70
C GLU A 117 43.79 -1.14 6.84
N GLY A 118 43.22 -2.01 6.01
CA GLY A 118 43.51 -3.45 6.00
C GLY A 118 42.80 -4.26 7.09
N ARG A 119 42.13 -3.61 8.06
CA ARG A 119 41.40 -4.28 9.14
C ARG A 119 39.89 -4.33 8.87
N PRO A 120 39.19 -5.44 9.18
CA PRO A 120 37.73 -5.48 9.09
C PRO A 120 37.11 -4.37 9.95
N LEU A 121 36.10 -3.66 9.42
CA LEU A 121 35.38 -2.65 10.22
C LEU A 121 34.66 -3.29 11.41
N ILE A 122 34.19 -4.52 11.24
CA ILE A 122 33.38 -5.23 12.21
C ILE A 122 33.74 -6.72 12.13
N THR A 123 33.99 -7.35 13.27
CA THR A 123 34.16 -8.80 13.38
C THR A 123 32.87 -9.40 13.90
N LEU A 124 32.12 -10.06 13.02
CA LEU A 124 30.87 -10.73 13.36
C LEU A 124 31.08 -12.25 13.43
N PRO A 125 30.40 -12.96 14.34
CA PRO A 125 30.37 -14.42 14.30
C PRO A 125 29.69 -14.92 13.01
N PRO A 126 29.98 -16.16 12.58
CA PRO A 126 29.33 -16.75 11.43
C PRO A 126 27.81 -16.81 11.64
N LYS A 127 27.04 -16.52 10.58
CA LYS A 127 25.58 -16.67 10.58
C LYS A 127 25.23 -18.11 10.21
N THR A 128 24.61 -18.83 11.14
CA THR A 128 23.95 -20.12 10.86
C THR A 128 22.49 -19.86 10.47
N ILE A 129 22.00 -20.55 9.44
CA ILE A 129 20.58 -20.50 9.04
C ILE A 129 20.07 -21.93 9.06
N ASP A 130 19.26 -22.24 10.05
CA ASP A 130 18.61 -23.55 10.18
C ASP A 130 17.17 -23.41 9.70
N ILE A 131 16.83 -24.13 8.63
CA ILE A 131 15.47 -24.15 8.07
C ILE A 131 14.79 -25.39 8.63
N GLU A 132 13.85 -25.18 9.54
CA GLU A 132 13.03 -26.24 10.11
C GLU A 132 11.74 -26.38 9.30
N MET A 133 11.56 -27.55 8.68
CA MET A 133 10.35 -27.88 7.93
C MET A 133 9.34 -28.48 8.90
N LEU A 134 8.24 -27.76 9.13
CA LEU A 134 7.17 -28.21 10.01
C LEU A 134 6.10 -28.96 9.21
N GLU A 135 5.55 -30.01 9.81
CA GLU A 135 4.39 -30.71 9.29
C GLU A 135 3.12 -30.22 10.01
N PHE A 136 2.04 -30.06 9.25
CA PHE A 136 0.74 -29.76 9.85
C PHE A 136 0.25 -30.94 10.67
N SER A 137 -0.37 -30.63 11.81
CA SER A 137 -1.21 -31.59 12.51
C SER A 137 -2.37 -32.06 11.61
N PRO A 138 -3.00 -33.21 11.92
CA PRO A 138 -4.14 -33.70 11.14
C PRO A 138 -5.26 -32.65 11.00
N ASP A 139 -5.55 -31.91 12.06
CA ASP A 139 -6.60 -30.88 12.09
C ASP A 139 -6.21 -29.67 11.22
N GLU A 140 -4.99 -29.16 11.36
CA GLU A 140 -4.47 -28.06 10.54
C GLU A 140 -4.43 -28.44 9.06
N ARG A 141 -4.04 -29.68 8.74
CA ARG A 141 -4.02 -30.20 7.38
C ARG A 141 -5.43 -30.25 6.80
N GLN A 142 -6.42 -30.67 7.58
CA GLN A 142 -7.81 -30.69 7.15
C GLN A 142 -8.33 -29.28 6.87
N ILE A 143 -8.05 -28.32 7.76
CA ILE A 143 -8.43 -26.91 7.59
C ILE A 143 -7.76 -26.32 6.35
N TYR A 144 -6.45 -26.55 6.17
CA TYR A 144 -5.71 -26.07 5.01
C TYR A 144 -6.28 -26.63 3.71
N ALA A 145 -6.52 -27.95 3.64
CA ALA A 145 -7.09 -28.60 2.47
C ALA A 145 -8.50 -28.07 2.14
N ALA A 146 -9.33 -27.81 3.15
CA ALA A 146 -10.66 -27.24 2.95
C ALA A 146 -10.59 -25.81 2.37
N VAL A 147 -9.66 -24.98 2.87
CA VAL A 147 -9.44 -23.63 2.33
C VAL A 147 -8.89 -23.69 0.91
N GLU A 148 -7.88 -24.54 0.67
CA GLU A 148 -7.26 -24.75 -0.63
C GLU A 148 -8.28 -25.18 -1.69
N ALA A 149 -9.09 -26.21 -1.40
CA ALA A 149 -10.10 -26.71 -2.32
C ALA A 149 -11.10 -25.61 -2.72
N ARG A 150 -11.58 -24.82 -1.74
CA ARG A 150 -12.48 -23.69 -1.99
C ARG A 150 -11.82 -22.61 -2.85
N GLN A 151 -10.55 -22.30 -2.61
CA GLN A 151 -9.84 -21.32 -3.44
C GLN A 151 -9.60 -21.86 -4.86
N GLN A 152 -9.26 -23.13 -5.00
CA GLN A 152 -9.04 -23.76 -6.31
C GLN A 152 -10.32 -23.73 -7.16
N GLN A 153 -11.49 -24.00 -6.58
CA GLN A 153 -12.78 -23.89 -7.27
C GLN A 153 -13.00 -22.49 -7.87
N LYS A 154 -12.74 -21.43 -7.11
CA LYS A 154 -12.90 -20.05 -7.61
C LYS A 154 -11.87 -19.68 -8.65
N LEU A 155 -10.62 -20.09 -8.44
CA LEU A 155 -9.56 -19.87 -9.42
C LEU A 155 -9.94 -20.54 -10.74
N ASN A 156 -10.48 -21.77 -10.70
CA ASN A 156 -11.00 -22.45 -11.87
C ASN A 156 -12.13 -21.65 -12.51
N LYS A 157 -13.09 -21.09 -11.76
CA LYS A 157 -14.13 -20.19 -12.32
C LYS A 157 -13.50 -19.01 -13.09
N PHE A 158 -12.44 -18.38 -12.56
CA PHE A 158 -11.73 -17.29 -13.25
C PHE A 158 -10.94 -17.75 -14.48
N ILE A 159 -10.35 -18.94 -14.44
CA ILE A 159 -9.63 -19.53 -15.58
C ILE A 159 -10.60 -19.78 -16.73
N HIS A 160 -11.73 -20.45 -16.47
CA HIS A 160 -12.74 -20.75 -17.50
C HIS A 160 -13.35 -19.47 -18.09
N ALA A 161 -13.53 -18.43 -17.27
CA ALA A 161 -14.00 -17.12 -17.73
C ALA A 161 -12.92 -16.28 -18.43
N GLY A 162 -11.64 -16.69 -18.42
CA GLY A 162 -10.53 -15.91 -18.96
C GLY A 162 -10.26 -14.60 -18.20
N THR A 163 -10.70 -14.48 -16.94
CA THR A 163 -10.65 -13.24 -16.16
C THR A 163 -9.59 -13.26 -15.05
N VAL A 164 -8.66 -14.21 -15.06
CA VAL A 164 -7.59 -14.37 -14.06
C VAL A 164 -6.82 -13.06 -13.84
N MET A 165 -6.37 -12.41 -14.92
CA MET A 165 -5.59 -11.15 -14.81
C MET A 165 -6.43 -9.98 -14.30
N LYS A 166 -7.74 -9.95 -14.61
CA LYS A 166 -8.66 -8.92 -14.08
C LYS A 166 -8.87 -9.10 -12.57
N ASN A 167 -8.91 -10.35 -12.12
CA ASN A 167 -9.12 -10.72 -10.72
C ASN A 167 -7.82 -11.02 -9.96
N TYR A 168 -6.68 -10.51 -10.42
CA TYR A 168 -5.36 -10.79 -9.81
C TYR A 168 -5.32 -10.42 -8.32
N HIS A 169 -5.95 -9.31 -7.94
CA HIS A 169 -6.08 -8.88 -6.55
C HIS A 169 -6.81 -9.92 -5.68
N VAL A 170 -7.88 -10.53 -6.20
CA VAL A 170 -8.62 -11.61 -5.51
C VAL A 170 -7.70 -12.81 -5.31
N ILE A 171 -6.91 -13.18 -6.31
CA ILE A 171 -5.96 -14.30 -6.24
C ILE A 171 -4.89 -14.05 -5.17
N LEU A 172 -4.37 -12.83 -5.05
CA LEU A 172 -3.43 -12.47 -3.99
C LEU A 172 -4.05 -12.61 -2.60
N VAL A 173 -5.32 -12.23 -2.42
CA VAL A 173 -6.05 -12.44 -1.16
C VAL A 173 -6.21 -13.95 -0.88
N MET A 174 -6.51 -14.75 -1.89
CA MET A 174 -6.63 -16.21 -1.76
C MET A 174 -5.30 -16.84 -1.28
N LEU A 175 -4.17 -16.41 -1.85
CA LEU A 175 -2.83 -16.81 -1.43
C LEU A 175 -2.50 -16.33 -0.01
N LEU A 176 -2.90 -15.10 0.34
CA LEU A 176 -2.74 -14.58 1.69
C LEU A 176 -3.49 -15.44 2.71
N ARG A 177 -4.71 -15.89 2.41
CA ARG A 177 -5.47 -16.77 3.31
C ARG A 177 -4.76 -18.10 3.54
N LEU A 178 -4.18 -18.72 2.51
CA LEU A 178 -3.39 -19.94 2.67
C LEU A 178 -2.18 -19.70 3.59
N ARG A 179 -1.45 -18.59 3.40
CA ARG A 179 -0.33 -18.21 4.28
C ARG A 179 -0.76 -17.98 5.73
N GLN A 180 -1.94 -17.40 5.93
CA GLN A 180 -2.49 -17.18 7.28
C GLN A 180 -2.85 -18.51 7.96
N VAL A 181 -3.39 -19.49 7.22
CA VAL A 181 -3.67 -20.83 7.76
C VAL A 181 -2.37 -21.53 8.17
N CYS A 182 -1.28 -21.36 7.42
CA CYS A 182 0.03 -21.90 7.81
C CYS A 182 0.55 -21.33 9.15
N ASN A 183 0.13 -20.12 9.52
CA ASN A 183 0.54 -19.50 10.77
C ASN A 183 -0.39 -19.90 11.93
N HIS A 184 -1.70 -19.70 11.77
CA HIS A 184 -2.70 -20.10 12.76
C HIS A 184 -4.13 -20.07 12.16
N PRO A 185 -4.95 -21.14 12.28
CA PRO A 185 -6.31 -21.20 11.72
C PRO A 185 -7.26 -20.07 12.18
N GLN A 186 -7.05 -19.50 13.36
CA GLN A 186 -7.92 -18.43 13.86
C GLN A 186 -7.76 -17.11 13.07
N LEU A 187 -6.65 -16.91 12.35
CA LEU A 187 -6.44 -15.71 11.51
C LEU A 187 -7.44 -15.63 10.35
N ILE A 188 -7.98 -16.77 9.91
CA ILE A 188 -9.07 -16.81 8.92
C ILE A 188 -10.46 -16.78 9.58
N ALA A 189 -10.59 -17.25 10.83
CA ALA A 189 -11.84 -17.23 11.58
C ALA A 189 -12.20 -15.81 12.06
N TYR A 190 -11.24 -15.02 12.56
CA TYR A 190 -11.46 -13.61 12.92
C TYR A 190 -11.85 -12.75 11.71
N ALA A 191 -11.27 -13.03 10.55
CA ALA A 191 -11.65 -12.38 9.30
C ALA A 191 -13.10 -12.69 8.87
N ALA A 192 -13.67 -13.80 9.34
CA ALA A 192 -15.05 -14.21 9.07
C ALA A 192 -16.04 -13.80 10.18
N GLY A 193 -15.56 -13.62 11.43
CA GLY A 193 -16.41 -13.42 12.61
C GLY A 193 -16.62 -11.98 13.07
N GLU A 194 -15.69 -11.05 12.83
CA GLU A 194 -15.77 -9.67 13.38
C GLU A 194 -15.82 -8.57 12.30
N PHE A 195 -15.45 -8.88 11.06
CA PHE A 195 -15.60 -8.00 9.91
C PHE A 195 -16.85 -8.44 9.13
N GLY A 196 -17.99 -7.80 9.44
CA GLY A 196 -19.30 -8.15 8.91
C GLY A 196 -19.30 -8.59 7.45
N THR A 197 -19.84 -9.80 7.23
CA THR A 197 -20.54 -10.39 6.07
C THR A 197 -20.08 -10.16 4.63
N ASP A 198 -19.27 -9.15 4.31
CA ASP A 198 -19.06 -8.72 2.93
C ASP A 198 -17.66 -9.13 2.40
N GLY A 199 -16.69 -9.37 3.29
CA GLY A 199 -15.46 -10.12 2.96
C GLY A 199 -15.69 -11.63 2.80
N ALA A 200 -16.84 -12.11 3.28
CA ALA A 200 -17.31 -13.49 3.20
C ALA A 200 -18.17 -13.77 1.96
N GLN A 201 -18.40 -12.81 1.05
CA GLN A 201 -19.02 -13.12 -0.25
C GLN A 201 -18.16 -14.00 -1.16
N VAL A 202 -16.93 -14.31 -0.73
CA VAL A 202 -16.14 -15.36 -1.35
C VAL A 202 -16.44 -16.74 -0.72
N VAL A 203 -17.34 -16.89 0.26
CA VAL A 203 -17.54 -18.16 0.99
C VAL A 203 -18.99 -18.70 0.91
N SER A 204 -19.93 -17.98 0.32
CA SER A 204 -21.27 -18.52 0.03
C SER A 204 -21.79 -17.95 -1.28
N ALA A 205 -21.58 -18.72 -2.36
CA ALA A 205 -22.30 -18.57 -3.62
C ALA A 205 -22.34 -19.95 -4.29
N ASP A 206 -23.06 -20.86 -3.63
CA ASP A 206 -23.83 -21.92 -4.29
C ASP A 206 -25.17 -21.95 -3.55
N GLU A 207 -26.17 -21.22 -4.03
CA GLU A 207 -27.56 -21.69 -3.98
C GLU A 207 -28.13 -21.61 -5.39
N ASP A 208 -28.41 -22.80 -5.88
CA ASP A 208 -29.19 -23.12 -7.06
C ASP A 208 -30.56 -22.44 -6.98
N GLY A 209 -31.16 -22.15 -8.14
CA GLY A 209 -32.42 -21.41 -8.27
C GLY A 209 -33.52 -21.85 -7.31
N GLY A 210 -33.84 -20.98 -6.35
CA GLY A 210 -34.99 -21.10 -5.47
C GLY A 210 -35.14 -19.86 -4.59
N ASP A 211 -35.93 -18.90 -5.05
CA ASP A 211 -36.59 -17.83 -4.27
C ASP A 211 -35.84 -17.31 -3.02
N GLU A 212 -34.73 -16.58 -3.21
CA GLU A 212 -34.12 -15.76 -2.15
C GLU A 212 -34.72 -14.33 -2.12
N PRO A 213 -34.98 -13.78 -0.93
CA PRO A 213 -35.53 -12.43 -0.80
C PRO A 213 -34.47 -11.39 -1.17
N ARG A 214 -34.73 -10.65 -2.26
CA ARG A 214 -34.04 -9.39 -2.58
C ARG A 214 -33.87 -8.54 -1.30
N PRO A 215 -32.71 -7.91 -1.07
CA PRO A 215 -32.60 -6.93 0.00
C PRO A 215 -33.65 -5.87 -0.28
N THR A 216 -34.64 -5.78 0.61
CA THR A 216 -35.75 -4.84 0.48
C THR A 216 -35.18 -3.45 0.24
N GLY A 217 -35.58 -2.81 -0.87
CA GLY A 217 -35.09 -1.50 -1.31
C GLY A 217 -35.25 -0.35 -0.31
N SER A 218 -35.80 -0.61 0.88
CA SER A 218 -35.96 0.33 1.99
C SER A 218 -34.64 0.67 2.70
N SER A 219 -33.71 -0.27 2.87
CA SER A 219 -32.47 -0.06 3.65
C SER A 219 -31.46 0.90 2.98
N VAL A 220 -31.26 0.76 1.66
CA VAL A 220 -30.34 1.60 0.88
C VAL A 220 -30.94 2.99 0.61
N ALA A 221 -32.25 3.07 0.40
CA ALA A 221 -32.97 4.33 0.27
C ALA A 221 -32.92 5.14 1.58
N ASN A 222 -33.11 4.48 2.73
CA ASN A 222 -33.00 5.12 4.05
C ASN A 222 -31.57 5.60 4.33
N SER A 223 -30.55 4.87 3.90
CA SER A 223 -29.14 5.24 4.09
C SER A 223 -28.74 6.50 3.30
N LYS A 224 -29.20 6.65 2.06
CA LYS A 224 -28.93 7.86 1.25
C LYS A 224 -29.67 9.08 1.80
N THR A 225 -30.91 8.90 2.23
CA THR A 225 -31.71 9.97 2.84
C THR A 225 -31.08 10.42 4.15
N ASN A 226 -30.67 9.49 5.01
CA ASN A 226 -29.97 9.79 6.26
C ASN A 226 -28.62 10.49 6.03
N ALA A 227 -27.84 10.04 5.03
CA ALA A 227 -26.57 10.68 4.67
C ALA A 227 -26.76 12.13 4.19
N LYS A 228 -27.82 12.43 3.42
CA LYS A 228 -28.19 13.79 3.03
C LYS A 228 -28.57 14.65 4.24
N THR A 229 -29.36 14.10 5.16
CA THR A 229 -29.75 14.80 6.39
C THR A 229 -28.54 15.11 7.29
N LEU A 230 -27.58 14.20 7.42
CA LEU A 230 -26.41 14.36 8.30
C LEU A 230 -25.30 15.24 7.72
N MET A 231 -25.08 15.22 6.40
CA MET A 231 -23.97 15.94 5.77
C MET A 231 -24.39 17.22 5.03
N GLY A 232 -25.69 17.40 4.79
CA GLY A 232 -26.23 18.43 3.92
C GLY A 232 -26.11 18.07 2.43
N ASP A 233 -27.05 18.55 1.63
CA ASP A 233 -27.17 18.19 0.21
C ASP A 233 -25.93 18.57 -0.61
N GLU A 234 -25.33 19.74 -0.35
CA GLU A 234 -24.16 20.22 -1.09
C GLU A 234 -22.95 19.31 -0.88
N ARG A 235 -22.65 18.95 0.38
CA ARG A 235 -21.54 18.07 0.74
C ARG A 235 -21.79 16.64 0.30
N PHE A 236 -23.02 16.14 0.45
CA PHE A 236 -23.41 14.81 -0.04
C PHE A 236 -23.18 14.69 -1.55
N ASN A 237 -23.59 15.69 -2.32
CA ASN A 237 -23.41 15.71 -3.77
C ASN A 237 -21.93 15.81 -4.15
N LEU A 238 -21.13 16.60 -3.42
CA LEU A 238 -19.69 16.71 -3.64
C LEU A 238 -18.98 15.36 -3.43
N VAL A 239 -19.23 14.71 -2.30
CA VAL A 239 -18.63 13.41 -1.95
C VAL A 239 -19.06 12.34 -2.97
N THR A 240 -20.35 12.28 -3.30
CA THR A 240 -20.88 11.33 -4.29
C THR A 240 -20.21 11.53 -5.66
N ARG A 241 -19.99 12.77 -6.07
CA ARG A 241 -19.33 13.11 -7.33
C ARG A 241 -17.85 12.71 -7.32
N GLN A 242 -17.15 12.90 -6.21
CA GLN A 242 -15.75 12.46 -6.05
C GLN A 242 -15.63 10.95 -6.24
N PHE A 243 -16.41 10.15 -5.50
CA PHE A 243 -16.42 8.69 -5.65
C PHE A 243 -16.74 8.22 -7.07
N HIS A 244 -17.73 8.87 -7.72
CA HIS A 244 -18.11 8.53 -9.08
C HIS A 244 -17.02 8.87 -10.11
N ASN A 245 -16.27 9.97 -9.90
CA ASN A 245 -15.14 10.32 -10.75
C ASN A 245 -13.95 9.37 -10.53
N THR A 246 -13.62 9.06 -9.27
CA THR A 246 -12.59 8.07 -8.91
C THR A 246 -12.89 6.70 -9.54
N ALA A 247 -14.13 6.22 -9.46
CA ALA A 247 -14.54 4.97 -10.09
C ALA A 247 -14.41 5.02 -11.63
N LYS A 248 -14.77 6.15 -12.27
CA LYS A 248 -14.57 6.34 -13.71
C LYS A 248 -13.11 6.35 -14.10
N ASP A 249 -12.25 6.96 -13.30
CA ASP A 249 -10.82 7.05 -13.60
C ASP A 249 -10.10 5.71 -13.41
N MET A 250 -10.56 4.87 -12.47
CA MET A 250 -10.13 3.47 -12.35
C MET A 250 -10.53 2.65 -13.58
N ILE A 251 -11.79 2.74 -13.99
CA ILE A 251 -12.28 2.05 -15.19
C ILE A 251 -11.49 2.51 -16.43
N ARG A 252 -11.16 3.81 -16.54
CA ARG A 252 -10.34 4.34 -17.63
C ARG A 252 -8.90 3.84 -17.57
N ALA A 253 -8.27 3.82 -16.40
CA ALA A 253 -6.91 3.30 -16.23
C ALA A 253 -6.84 1.81 -16.58
N GLU A 254 -7.86 1.04 -16.20
CA GLU A 254 -8.00 -0.38 -16.52
C GLU A 254 -8.19 -0.62 -18.04
N ILE A 255 -9.00 0.20 -18.73
CA ILE A 255 -9.22 0.09 -20.18
C ILE A 255 -7.98 0.48 -20.99
N THR A 256 -7.23 1.49 -20.53
CA THR A 256 -6.10 2.06 -21.28
C THR A 256 -4.74 1.45 -20.92
N GLY A 257 -4.69 0.58 -19.91
CA GLY A 257 -3.43 0.05 -19.36
C GLY A 257 -2.55 1.14 -18.74
N GLY A 258 -3.15 2.25 -18.31
CA GLY A 258 -2.48 3.37 -17.66
C GLY A 258 -2.17 3.08 -16.19
N ASP A 259 -1.31 3.92 -15.58
CA ASP A 259 -1.07 3.86 -14.14
C ASP A 259 -2.40 4.11 -13.39
N MET A 260 -2.69 3.29 -12.39
CA MET A 260 -3.84 3.49 -11.50
C MET A 260 -3.76 4.87 -10.84
N PRO A 261 -4.88 5.58 -10.67
CA PRO A 261 -4.89 6.84 -9.93
C PRO A 261 -4.40 6.58 -8.49
N ASP A 262 -3.43 7.37 -8.03
CA ASP A 262 -2.86 7.30 -6.67
C ASP A 262 -3.84 7.90 -5.65
N ASP A 263 -4.99 7.24 -5.50
CA ASP A 263 -6.11 7.74 -4.70
C ASP A 263 -6.17 7.04 -3.33
N GLU A 264 -5.67 7.75 -2.31
CA GLU A 264 -5.73 7.37 -0.88
C GLU A 264 -7.18 7.13 -0.38
N THR A 265 -8.20 7.45 -1.19
CA THR A 265 -9.62 7.15 -0.88
C THR A 265 -10.01 5.69 -1.06
N LEU A 266 -9.12 4.85 -1.59
CA LEU A 266 -9.34 3.40 -1.68
C LEU A 266 -8.83 2.62 -0.49
N GLU A 267 -8.02 3.22 0.38
CA GLU A 267 -7.39 2.54 1.49
C GLU A 267 -7.89 3.11 2.81
N CYS A 268 -8.08 2.22 3.79
CA CYS A 268 -8.39 2.66 5.13
C CYS A 268 -7.18 3.32 5.78
N GLN A 269 -7.32 4.56 6.22
CA GLN A 269 -6.25 5.29 6.91
C GLN A 269 -5.87 4.72 8.30
N VAL A 270 -6.59 3.69 8.78
CA VAL A 270 -6.30 3.02 10.05
C VAL A 270 -5.53 1.73 9.81
N CYS A 271 -6.07 0.81 9.00
CA CYS A 271 -5.42 -0.49 8.75
C CYS A 271 -4.58 -0.54 7.47
N LEU A 272 -4.63 0.51 6.64
CA LEU A 272 -3.96 0.60 5.33
C LEU A 272 -4.38 -0.51 4.34
N GLU A 273 -5.55 -1.12 4.57
CA GLU A 273 -6.14 -2.10 3.66
C GLU A 273 -7.09 -1.41 2.66
N LEU A 274 -7.16 -1.98 1.45
CA LEU A 274 -8.09 -1.54 0.41
C LEU A 274 -9.54 -1.81 0.82
N PHE A 275 -10.45 -0.90 0.47
CA PHE A 275 -11.88 -1.08 0.68
C PHE A 275 -12.45 -2.13 -0.25
N VAL A 276 -13.03 -3.19 0.32
CA VAL A 276 -13.73 -4.25 -0.43
C VAL A 276 -15.14 -4.36 0.14
N GLY A 277 -16.07 -3.55 -0.40
CA GLY A 277 -17.48 -3.51 0.04
C GLY A 277 -17.74 -2.94 1.45
N ASN A 278 -16.69 -2.71 2.24
CA ASN A 278 -16.76 -2.36 3.66
C ASN A 278 -16.44 -0.88 3.98
N ALA A 279 -16.33 -0.02 2.96
CA ALA A 279 -16.07 1.41 3.15
C ALA A 279 -17.23 2.11 3.88
N ARG A 280 -16.90 2.97 4.83
CA ARG A 280 -17.84 3.87 5.52
C ARG A 280 -17.33 5.30 5.41
N VAL A 281 -18.18 6.18 4.91
CA VAL A 281 -17.89 7.61 4.81
C VAL A 281 -18.44 8.30 6.04
N THR A 282 -17.56 9.01 6.75
CA THR A 282 -17.93 9.81 7.92
C THR A 282 -18.52 11.14 7.51
N VAL A 283 -19.21 11.83 8.43
CA VAL A 283 -19.76 13.18 8.18
C VAL A 283 -18.69 14.20 7.78
N CYS A 284 -17.44 14.00 8.20
CA CYS A 284 -16.32 14.85 7.81
C CYS A 284 -15.76 14.50 6.41
N GLY A 285 -16.29 13.47 5.75
CA GLY A 285 -15.90 13.06 4.39
C GLY A 285 -14.73 12.08 4.35
N HIS A 286 -14.16 11.70 5.51
CA HIS A 286 -13.12 10.68 5.56
C HIS A 286 -13.71 9.28 5.45
N VAL A 287 -12.94 8.37 4.84
CA VAL A 287 -13.36 7.00 4.55
C VAL A 287 -12.58 6.04 5.42
N PHE A 288 -13.27 5.12 6.07
CA PHE A 288 -12.67 4.08 6.90
C PHE A 288 -13.32 2.74 6.64
N CYS A 289 -12.61 1.66 7.00
CA CYS A 289 -13.18 0.33 6.98
C CYS A 289 -14.19 0.25 8.13
N GLN A 290 -15.34 -0.41 7.93
CA GLN A 290 -16.38 -0.48 8.97
C GLN A 290 -15.82 -0.97 10.31
N GLY A 291 -14.97 -2.01 10.30
CA GLY A 291 -14.34 -2.53 11.52
C GLY A 291 -13.48 -1.47 12.21
N CYS A 292 -12.59 -0.82 11.46
CA CYS A 292 -11.71 0.25 11.93
C CYS A 292 -12.49 1.41 12.56
N LEU A 293 -13.60 1.80 11.95
CA LEU A 293 -14.47 2.85 12.44
C LEU A 293 -15.14 2.44 13.76
N VAL A 294 -15.69 1.22 13.80
CA VAL A 294 -16.35 0.67 14.99
C VAL A 294 -15.36 0.51 16.15
N ASP A 295 -14.15 0.03 15.88
CA ASP A 295 -13.10 -0.12 16.89
C ASP A 295 -12.62 1.23 17.43
N LEU A 296 -12.51 2.25 16.56
CA LEU A 296 -12.18 3.61 16.97
C LEU A 296 -13.21 4.17 17.97
N PHE A 297 -14.50 3.85 17.79
CA PHE A 297 -15.57 4.31 18.68
C PHE A 297 -15.83 3.39 19.87
N LYS A 298 -15.45 2.10 19.79
CA LYS A 298 -15.62 1.13 20.89
C LYS A 298 -14.46 1.11 21.86
N ARG A 299 -13.27 1.61 21.50
CA ARG A 299 -12.19 1.82 22.46
C ARG A 299 -12.58 3.00 23.36
N PRO A 300 -12.84 2.80 24.67
CA PRO A 300 -12.82 3.93 25.59
C PRO A 300 -11.40 4.51 25.53
N LEU A 301 -11.27 5.82 25.76
CA LEU A 301 -9.98 6.47 26.03
C LEU A 301 -9.35 5.83 27.28
N GLN A 302 -8.79 4.63 27.15
CA GLN A 302 -7.89 4.07 28.14
C GLN A 302 -6.63 4.92 28.03
N GLY A 303 -6.47 5.76 29.04
CA GLY A 303 -5.38 6.70 29.16
C GLY A 303 -4.05 6.00 28.92
N TRP A 304 -3.17 6.76 28.28
CA TRP A 304 -1.75 6.54 28.24
C TRP A 304 -1.23 6.37 29.68
N VAL A 305 -1.22 5.14 30.18
CA VAL A 305 -0.45 4.77 31.36
C VAL A 305 0.91 4.33 30.82
N TYR A 306 1.86 5.24 30.91
CA TYR A 306 3.27 4.94 30.76
C TYR A 306 3.67 3.90 31.81
N TYR A 307 4.29 2.81 31.35
CA TYR A 307 5.35 2.10 32.06
C TYR A 307 6.51 1.92 31.10
#